data_AF-A0A9E6JZY1-F1
#
_entry.id   AF-A0A9E6JZY1-F1
#
_cell.length_a   1.000
_cell.length_b   1.000
_cell.length_c   1.000
_cell.angle_alpha   90.00
_cell.angle_beta   90.00
_cell.angle_gamma   90.00
#
_symmetry.space_group_name_H-M   'P 1'
#
loop_
_entity.id
_entity.type
_entity.pdbx_description
1 polymer ?
#
loop_
_entity_poly.entity_id
_entity_poly.type
_entity_poly.pdbx_seq_one_letter_code
_entity_poly.pdbx_strand_id
1 'polypeptide(L)'
;MPKKSLAQVFHFDSFGKRQEKYDNLTNTNFEDVAWKELNPTEPYYFFVPKDFGTQEKYNEGFSINEIFKINSIGIVTGKDSELVSLKKTELLCTNIAYRPFDFQYTTYDMKLLQRSRSRIMDNIFEKDNTVLCIGGTAKNIYSNCLVSAFIVGKHYVTSESYAFPLYLYTKKEENLFSNNSEISSEGGEIKTPNFNMEIISKIEEKLGIRADFIPDSVRTSFMLMPEDVRVGFMSAPSVMPTIILTFSPENLFDYIYAVLHSKNYRETYKEFLKIDFPKIPFDVSKDLFFEMSHLGEELRSYHLMENENLIPKNFITKYEIDGDNLVEKVGYKESPDSIESGLGSIYINDIQYFSGVPATVWEFYIGGYQPAQKWLKDRKGRNLNYEDILHYSKIILCLKETIRIMDEIEKIFKI
;
A
#
# COMPACT_ATOMS: atom_id res chain seq x y z
N MET A 1 9.31 21.08 -44.19
CA MET A 1 8.07 20.41 -44.65
C MET A 1 7.38 19.80 -43.43
N PRO A 2 6.07 19.96 -43.26
CA PRO A 2 5.36 19.30 -42.15
C PRO A 2 5.53 17.79 -42.34
N LYS A 3 5.95 17.05 -41.30
CA LYS A 3 6.01 15.58 -41.35
C LYS A 3 4.59 15.08 -41.66
N LYS A 4 4.36 14.52 -42.85
CA LYS A 4 3.16 13.73 -43.13
C LYS A 4 3.09 12.61 -42.09
N SER A 5 1.96 12.45 -41.43
CA SER A 5 1.71 11.30 -40.55
C SER A 5 1.86 10.02 -41.37
N LEU A 6 2.54 9.01 -40.81
CA LEU A 6 2.83 7.75 -41.50
C LEU A 6 1.57 6.88 -41.69
N ALA A 7 0.55 7.09 -40.86
CA ALA A 7 -0.75 6.42 -40.92
C ALA A 7 -1.81 7.24 -40.16
N GLN A 8 -3.08 6.97 -40.46
CA GLN A 8 -4.22 7.36 -39.62
C GLN A 8 -4.68 6.15 -38.83
N VAL A 9 -5.04 6.34 -37.56
CA VAL A 9 -5.52 5.26 -36.68
C VAL A 9 -6.95 5.57 -36.30
N PHE A 10 -7.85 4.63 -36.58
CA PHE A 10 -9.27 4.73 -36.23
C PHE A 10 -9.63 3.63 -35.24
N HIS A 11 -10.46 3.95 -34.26
CA HIS A 11 -10.82 3.08 -33.16
C HIS A 11 -12.31 3.10 -32.87
N PHE A 12 -12.88 1.94 -32.56
CA PHE A 12 -14.26 1.79 -32.08
C PHE A 12 -14.34 0.64 -31.08
N ASP A 13 -15.01 0.86 -29.95
CA ASP A 13 -15.26 -0.17 -28.95
C ASP A 13 -16.68 -0.76 -29.10
N SER A 14 -16.77 -2.09 -29.16
CA SER A 14 -18.05 -2.81 -29.09
C SER A 14 -18.25 -3.44 -27.70
N PHE A 15 -18.97 -2.72 -26.83
CA PHE A 15 -19.37 -3.19 -25.50
C PHE A 15 -20.77 -3.83 -25.52
N GLY A 16 -21.17 -4.47 -24.41
CA GLY A 16 -22.50 -5.06 -24.26
C GLY A 16 -22.51 -6.59 -24.13
N LYS A 17 -23.71 -7.16 -24.07
CA LYS A 17 -23.92 -8.60 -24.00
C LYS A 17 -23.50 -9.27 -25.31
N ARG A 18 -23.19 -10.57 -25.24
CA ARG A 18 -22.74 -11.35 -26.40
C ARG A 18 -23.67 -11.21 -27.61
N GLN A 19 -24.99 -11.27 -27.39
CA GLN A 19 -25.97 -11.18 -28.47
C GLN A 19 -25.98 -9.77 -29.11
N GLU A 20 -25.97 -8.71 -28.30
CA GLU A 20 -25.91 -7.32 -28.78
C GLU A 20 -24.68 -7.09 -29.66
N LYS A 21 -23.53 -7.69 -29.30
CA LYS A 21 -22.31 -7.62 -30.13
C LYS A 21 -22.46 -8.35 -31.46
N TYR A 22 -23.11 -9.51 -31.48
CA TYR A 22 -23.37 -10.23 -32.72
C TYR A 22 -24.34 -9.47 -33.62
N ASP A 23 -25.40 -8.90 -33.04
CA ASP A 23 -26.35 -8.11 -33.80
C ASP A 23 -25.67 -6.86 -34.37
N ASN A 24 -24.81 -6.19 -33.59
CA ASN A 24 -24.04 -5.04 -34.06
C ASN A 24 -23.06 -5.43 -35.19
N LEU A 25 -22.30 -6.52 -35.04
CA LEU A 25 -21.36 -6.98 -36.07
C LEU A 25 -22.06 -7.46 -37.35
N THR A 26 -23.28 -8.00 -37.25
CA THR A 26 -24.04 -8.50 -38.40
C THR A 26 -24.69 -7.37 -39.19
N ASN A 27 -25.13 -6.32 -38.49
CA ASN A 27 -25.95 -5.25 -39.08
C ASN A 27 -25.17 -3.96 -39.38
N THR A 28 -23.91 -3.84 -38.94
CA THR A 28 -23.09 -2.63 -39.15
C THR A 28 -22.02 -2.90 -40.21
N ASN A 29 -22.04 -2.14 -41.31
CA ASN A 29 -20.94 -2.18 -42.29
C ASN A 29 -19.71 -1.44 -41.75
N PHE A 30 -18.53 -1.81 -42.24
CA PHE A 30 -17.27 -1.19 -41.84
C PHE A 30 -17.24 0.34 -42.01
N GLU A 31 -17.83 0.86 -43.09
CA GLU A 31 -17.89 2.30 -43.38
C GLU A 31 -18.85 3.06 -42.45
N ASP A 32 -19.83 2.35 -41.88
CA ASP A 32 -20.88 2.91 -41.02
C ASP A 32 -20.50 2.86 -39.54
N VAL A 33 -19.38 2.22 -39.19
CA VAL A 33 -18.86 2.21 -37.83
C VAL A 33 -18.50 3.65 -37.42
N ALA A 34 -18.94 4.05 -36.23
CA ALA A 34 -18.63 5.35 -35.64
C ALA A 34 -17.16 5.41 -35.17
N TRP A 35 -16.23 5.41 -36.14
CA TRP A 35 -14.80 5.46 -35.91
C TRP A 35 -14.39 6.74 -35.19
N LYS A 36 -13.62 6.59 -34.13
CA LYS A 36 -12.89 7.68 -33.49
C LYS A 36 -11.45 7.67 -34.00
N GLU A 37 -11.04 8.73 -34.69
CA GLU A 37 -9.64 8.93 -35.05
C GLU A 37 -8.80 9.14 -33.79
N LEU A 38 -7.67 8.46 -33.72
CA LEU A 38 -6.68 8.55 -32.65
C LEU A 38 -5.42 9.21 -33.19
N ASN A 39 -4.74 9.95 -32.32
CA ASN A 39 -3.41 10.50 -32.56
C ASN A 39 -2.41 9.85 -31.59
N PRO A 40 -1.91 8.63 -31.86
CA PRO A 40 -0.96 7.96 -30.99
C PRO A 40 0.34 8.78 -30.85
N THR A 41 0.70 9.14 -29.63
CA THR A 41 1.89 9.93 -29.31
C THR A 41 2.93 9.12 -28.52
N GLU A 42 4.20 9.52 -28.64
CA GLU A 42 5.28 8.97 -27.83
C GLU A 42 5.03 9.21 -26.33
N PRO A 43 5.53 8.32 -25.46
CA PRO A 43 6.27 7.09 -25.77
C PRO A 43 5.38 5.87 -26.01
N TYR A 44 4.09 5.93 -25.67
CA TYR A 44 3.26 4.73 -25.55
C TYR A 44 2.47 4.36 -26.80
N TYR A 45 2.16 5.33 -27.67
CA TYR A 45 1.42 5.12 -28.90
C TYR A 45 0.10 4.33 -28.70
N PHE A 46 -0.74 4.71 -27.75
CA PHE A 46 -1.97 3.95 -27.47
C PHE A 46 -2.93 3.88 -28.65
N PHE A 47 -3.41 2.67 -28.92
CA PHE A 47 -4.50 2.38 -29.88
C PHE A 47 -5.88 2.32 -29.21
N VAL A 48 -6.01 2.97 -28.07
CA VAL A 48 -7.28 3.22 -27.39
C VAL A 48 -7.33 4.70 -27.02
N PRO A 49 -8.52 5.33 -26.94
CA PRO A 49 -8.63 6.70 -26.49
C PRO A 49 -8.05 6.87 -25.09
N LYS A 50 -7.12 7.81 -24.92
CA LYS A 50 -6.55 8.22 -23.64
C LYS A 50 -6.63 9.73 -23.50
N ASP A 51 -6.94 10.19 -22.30
CA ASP A 51 -6.83 11.61 -21.96
C ASP A 51 -5.44 11.86 -21.36
N PHE A 52 -4.69 12.74 -22.01
CA PHE A 52 -3.34 13.13 -21.62
C PHE A 52 -3.27 14.58 -21.13
N GLY A 53 -4.40 15.26 -20.96
CA GLY A 53 -4.42 16.67 -20.53
C GLY A 53 -3.70 16.92 -19.20
N THR A 54 -3.55 15.89 -18.37
CA THR A 54 -2.88 15.95 -17.07
C THR A 54 -1.44 15.41 -17.08
N GLN A 55 -0.89 15.05 -18.25
CA GLN A 55 0.42 14.39 -18.36
C GLN A 55 1.59 15.27 -17.89
N GLU A 56 1.62 16.54 -18.28
CA GLU A 56 2.70 17.47 -17.89
C GLU A 56 2.76 17.59 -16.36
N LYS A 57 1.61 17.88 -15.73
CA LYS A 57 1.49 17.96 -14.27
C LYS A 57 1.84 16.63 -13.58
N TYR A 58 1.41 15.50 -14.13
CA TYR A 58 1.76 14.18 -13.57
C TYR A 58 3.28 13.92 -13.62
N ASN A 59 3.95 14.39 -14.66
CA ASN A 59 5.39 14.22 -14.84
C ASN A 59 6.25 15.11 -13.93
N GLU A 60 5.68 16.13 -13.29
CA GLU A 60 6.37 16.95 -12.26
C GLU A 60 6.61 16.16 -10.97
N GLY A 61 5.83 15.10 -10.72
CA GLY A 61 6.02 14.20 -9.59
C GLY A 61 7.13 13.17 -9.78
N PHE A 62 7.57 12.57 -8.68
CA PHE A 62 8.62 11.53 -8.70
C PHE A 62 7.99 10.13 -8.68
N SER A 63 8.46 9.23 -9.57
CA SER A 63 8.00 7.84 -9.59
C SER A 63 8.39 7.12 -8.30
N ILE A 64 7.45 6.39 -7.68
CA ILE A 64 7.73 5.61 -6.47
C ILE A 64 8.88 4.63 -6.68
N ASN A 65 8.95 4.01 -7.87
CA ASN A 65 10.01 3.06 -8.21
C ASN A 65 11.40 3.72 -8.30
N GLU A 66 11.46 5.05 -8.40
CA GLU A 66 12.71 5.81 -8.39
C GLU A 66 13.01 6.39 -7.00
N ILE A 67 11.96 6.81 -6.26
CA ILE A 67 12.08 7.30 -4.87
C ILE A 67 12.74 6.22 -4.00
N PHE A 68 12.31 4.97 -4.12
CA PHE A 68 12.91 3.85 -3.40
C PHE A 68 14.10 3.26 -4.17
N LYS A 69 15.20 2.93 -3.46
CA LYS A 69 16.40 2.36 -4.11
C LYS A 69 16.16 0.95 -4.65
N ILE A 70 15.47 0.12 -3.88
CA ILE A 70 15.17 -1.27 -4.24
C ILE A 70 13.74 -1.64 -3.89
N ASN A 71 13.16 -2.50 -4.71
CA ASN A 71 11.88 -3.15 -4.48
C ASN A 71 11.83 -4.49 -5.22
N SER A 72 10.82 -5.31 -4.94
CA SER A 72 10.57 -6.52 -5.71
C SER A 72 9.14 -6.99 -5.52
N ILE A 73 8.65 -7.83 -6.42
CA ILE A 73 7.40 -8.55 -6.20
C ILE A 73 7.53 -9.43 -4.95
N GLY A 74 6.42 -9.63 -4.24
CA GLY A 74 6.31 -10.57 -3.12
C GLY A 74 6.75 -12.00 -3.43
N ILE A 75 6.89 -12.81 -2.38
CA ILE A 75 7.34 -14.20 -2.49
C ILE A 75 6.35 -15.06 -3.28
N VAL A 76 6.88 -16.12 -3.90
CA VAL A 76 6.08 -17.14 -4.58
C VAL A 76 6.39 -18.49 -3.94
N THR A 77 5.40 -19.10 -3.31
CA THR A 77 5.55 -20.43 -2.71
C THR A 77 5.57 -21.52 -3.79
N GLY A 78 4.75 -21.36 -4.84
CA GLY A 78 4.50 -22.36 -5.89
C GLY A 78 3.53 -23.48 -5.46
N LYS A 79 3.19 -23.57 -4.17
CA LYS A 79 2.31 -24.60 -3.57
C LYS A 79 1.62 -24.08 -2.31
N ASP A 80 0.77 -23.05 -2.46
CA ASP A 80 0.11 -22.39 -1.33
C ASP A 80 -0.64 -23.37 -0.42
N SER A 81 -1.25 -24.43 -0.96
CA SER A 81 -1.99 -25.44 -0.16
C SER A 81 -1.14 -26.22 0.84
N GLU A 82 0.18 -26.28 0.64
CA GLU A 82 1.13 -26.97 1.51
C GLU A 82 1.96 -25.99 2.35
N LEU A 83 2.25 -24.80 1.80
CA LEU A 83 3.21 -23.85 2.36
C LEU A 83 2.58 -22.59 2.95
N VAL A 84 1.26 -22.45 2.92
CA VAL A 84 0.52 -21.36 3.57
C VAL A 84 -0.62 -21.93 4.39
N SER A 85 -0.73 -21.49 5.65
CA SER A 85 -1.70 -22.04 6.60
C SER A 85 -2.16 -21.00 7.62
N LEU A 86 -3.43 -21.07 8.03
CA LEU A 86 -3.94 -20.34 9.19
C LEU A 86 -3.34 -20.83 10.51
N LYS A 87 -2.90 -22.09 10.56
CA LYS A 87 -2.33 -22.71 11.75
C LYS A 87 -0.81 -22.68 11.67
N LYS A 88 -0.19 -22.11 12.68
CA LYS A 88 1.25 -22.15 12.90
C LYS A 88 1.71 -23.59 13.11
N THR A 89 2.79 -23.99 12.44
CA THR A 89 3.47 -25.27 12.65
C THR A 89 4.97 -25.02 12.81
N GLU A 90 5.75 -26.07 13.07
CA GLU A 90 7.22 -25.97 13.11
C GLU A 90 7.80 -25.47 11.78
N LEU A 91 7.27 -25.97 10.66
CA LEU A 91 7.68 -25.54 9.32
C LEU A 91 7.07 -24.19 8.91
N LEU A 92 5.80 -23.97 9.26
CA LEU A 92 5.03 -22.77 8.91
C LEU A 92 4.96 -21.86 10.13
N CYS A 93 6.07 -21.19 10.42
CA CYS A 93 6.24 -20.38 11.62
C CYS A 93 6.44 -18.89 11.35
N THR A 94 6.58 -18.49 10.07
CA THR A 94 6.78 -17.11 9.64
C THR A 94 5.44 -16.46 9.27
N ASN A 95 5.14 -15.29 9.83
CA ASN A 95 3.97 -14.51 9.43
C ASN A 95 4.11 -14.04 7.98
N ILE A 96 3.07 -14.19 7.19
CA ILE A 96 2.97 -13.67 5.82
C ILE A 96 1.70 -12.83 5.67
N ALA A 97 1.86 -11.67 5.04
CA ALA A 97 0.78 -10.91 4.47
C ALA A 97 0.29 -11.61 3.19
N TYR A 98 -0.69 -12.51 3.36
CA TYR A 98 -1.18 -13.37 2.28
C TYR A 98 -2.18 -12.64 1.38
N ARG A 99 -3.20 -12.01 1.99
CA ARG A 99 -4.22 -11.14 1.36
C ARG A 99 -4.51 -9.95 2.25
N PRO A 100 -5.20 -8.88 1.77
CA PRO A 100 -5.49 -7.71 2.58
C PRO A 100 -6.19 -8.11 3.88
N PHE A 101 -5.54 -7.82 5.01
CA PHE A 101 -5.95 -8.20 6.37
C PHE A 101 -6.12 -9.69 6.68
N ASP A 102 -5.66 -10.59 5.79
CA ASP A 102 -5.58 -12.03 6.04
C ASP A 102 -4.10 -12.41 6.22
N PHE A 103 -3.64 -12.34 7.46
CA PHE A 103 -2.30 -12.76 7.85
C PHE A 103 -2.30 -14.25 8.16
N GLN A 104 -1.35 -14.96 7.57
CA GLN A 104 -1.22 -16.42 7.71
C GLN A 104 0.21 -16.79 8.07
N TYR A 105 0.49 -18.08 8.16
CA TYR A 105 1.82 -18.62 8.39
C TYR A 105 2.36 -19.31 7.13
N THR A 106 3.65 -19.09 6.86
CA THR A 106 4.43 -19.73 5.79
C THR A 106 5.79 -20.19 6.32
N THR A 107 6.55 -20.85 5.47
CA THR A 107 8.01 -20.99 5.61
C THR A 107 8.74 -19.86 4.87
N TYR A 108 9.89 -19.45 5.40
CA TYR A 108 10.85 -18.59 4.70
C TYR A 108 12.19 -19.31 4.45
N ASP A 109 12.11 -20.57 4.01
CA ASP A 109 13.26 -21.32 3.50
C ASP A 109 13.40 -21.12 1.98
N MET A 110 14.54 -20.58 1.55
CA MET A 110 14.86 -20.35 0.14
C MET A 110 14.91 -21.64 -0.72
N LYS A 111 15.05 -22.81 -0.09
CA LYS A 111 15.00 -24.12 -0.78
C LYS A 111 13.58 -24.61 -1.03
N LEU A 112 12.63 -24.18 -0.21
CA LEU A 112 11.22 -24.59 -0.32
C LEU A 112 10.40 -23.61 -1.16
N LEU A 113 10.72 -22.32 -1.08
CA LEU A 113 10.04 -21.28 -1.86
C LEU A 113 10.46 -21.31 -3.32
N GLN A 114 9.49 -21.29 -4.24
CA GLN A 114 9.77 -21.14 -5.68
C GLN A 114 10.53 -19.84 -5.98
N ARG A 115 10.16 -18.73 -5.32
CA ARG A 115 10.88 -17.45 -5.38
C ARG A 115 10.84 -16.76 -4.02
N SER A 116 11.96 -16.78 -3.29
CA SER A 116 12.09 -16.19 -1.95
C SER A 116 12.24 -14.67 -1.93
N ARG A 117 12.82 -14.08 -2.99
CA ARG A 117 13.04 -12.62 -3.10
C ARG A 117 13.89 -12.06 -1.96
N SER A 118 14.90 -12.81 -1.53
CA SER A 118 15.75 -12.51 -0.37
C SER A 118 16.33 -11.09 -0.33
N ARG A 119 16.75 -10.55 -1.48
CA ARG A 119 17.21 -9.15 -1.61
C ARG A 119 16.26 -8.13 -0.95
N ILE A 120 14.96 -8.39 -0.94
CA ILE A 120 13.95 -7.55 -0.30
C ILE A 120 13.50 -8.15 1.03
N MET A 121 13.12 -9.43 1.03
CA MET A 121 12.47 -10.07 2.18
C MET A 121 13.38 -10.23 3.39
N ASP A 122 14.71 -10.28 3.22
CA ASP A 122 15.65 -10.30 4.36
C ASP A 122 15.66 -8.99 5.16
N ASN A 123 15.20 -7.88 4.57
CA ASN A 123 15.03 -6.61 5.28
C ASN A 123 13.72 -6.55 6.10
N ILE A 124 12.89 -7.59 6.01
CA ILE A 124 11.54 -7.65 6.61
C ILE A 124 11.45 -8.83 7.58
N PHE A 125 11.96 -9.98 7.16
CA PHE A 125 11.95 -11.21 7.93
C PHE A 125 12.65 -11.02 9.28
N GLU A 126 11.87 -11.11 10.37
CA GLU A 126 12.34 -10.92 11.76
C GLU A 126 12.97 -9.53 12.00
N LYS A 127 12.54 -8.50 11.25
CA LYS A 127 12.95 -7.11 11.42
C LYS A 127 11.76 -6.22 11.73
N ASP A 128 12.00 -5.16 12.49
CA ASP A 128 11.05 -4.06 12.66
C ASP A 128 11.10 -3.12 11.45
N ASN A 129 10.28 -3.43 10.44
CA ASN A 129 10.23 -2.69 9.19
C ASN A 129 8.81 -2.60 8.65
N THR A 130 8.46 -1.45 8.09
CA THR A 130 7.21 -1.26 7.36
C THR A 130 7.48 -1.39 5.86
N VAL A 131 6.57 -2.05 5.14
CA VAL A 131 6.67 -2.29 3.71
C VAL A 131 5.47 -1.67 3.01
N LEU A 132 5.72 -0.74 2.09
CA LEU A 132 4.68 -0.29 1.16
C LEU A 132 4.51 -1.35 0.09
N CYS A 133 3.29 -1.85 -0.09
CA CYS A 133 2.95 -2.81 -1.12
C CYS A 133 2.10 -2.13 -2.19
N ILE A 134 2.54 -2.13 -3.45
CA ILE A 134 1.80 -1.55 -4.57
C ILE A 134 1.41 -2.66 -5.54
N GLY A 135 0.12 -2.70 -5.90
CA GLY A 135 -0.40 -3.60 -6.91
C GLY A 135 0.17 -3.28 -8.30
N GLY A 136 0.62 -4.30 -9.01
CA GLY A 136 1.00 -4.21 -10.41
C GLY A 136 -0.18 -3.79 -11.28
N THR A 137 0.15 -3.25 -12.45
CA THR A 137 -0.82 -2.74 -13.41
C THR A 137 -1.56 -3.88 -14.10
N ALA A 138 -2.82 -4.10 -13.71
CA ALA A 138 -3.69 -5.09 -14.36
C ALA A 138 -5.08 -4.50 -14.64
N LYS A 139 -5.73 -5.02 -15.69
CA LYS A 139 -7.06 -4.66 -16.22
C LYS A 139 -7.98 -3.97 -15.18
N ASN A 140 -8.11 -2.64 -15.31
CA ASN A 140 -9.01 -1.77 -14.53
C ASN A 140 -8.78 -1.68 -13.01
N ILE A 141 -7.71 -2.28 -12.48
CA ILE A 141 -7.32 -2.19 -11.07
C ILE A 141 -5.99 -1.45 -11.02
N TYR A 142 -6.01 -0.16 -10.66
CA TYR A 142 -4.82 0.71 -10.67
C TYR A 142 -4.57 1.35 -9.30
N SER A 143 -3.29 1.64 -9.02
CA SER A 143 -2.85 2.38 -7.83
C SER A 143 -3.41 1.87 -6.50
N ASN A 144 -3.53 0.55 -6.36
CA ASN A 144 -3.91 -0.05 -5.09
C ASN A 144 -2.66 -0.28 -4.26
N CYS A 145 -2.71 0.13 -3.00
CA CYS A 145 -1.61 -0.09 -2.09
C CYS A 145 -2.10 -0.53 -0.72
N LEU A 146 -1.22 -1.20 0.02
CA LEU A 146 -1.42 -1.57 1.40
C LEU A 146 -0.05 -1.66 2.08
N VAL A 147 0.02 -1.49 3.39
CA VAL A 147 1.26 -1.70 4.14
C VAL A 147 1.34 -3.10 4.72
N SER A 148 2.53 -3.52 5.12
CA SER A 148 2.76 -4.73 5.90
C SER A 148 3.98 -4.60 6.81
N ALA A 149 3.92 -5.23 7.97
CA ALA A 149 5.08 -5.49 8.84
C ALA A 149 5.65 -6.91 8.65
N PHE A 150 5.09 -7.70 7.73
CA PHE A 150 5.45 -9.09 7.49
C PHE A 150 5.99 -9.29 6.08
N ILE A 151 6.61 -10.44 5.84
CA ILE A 151 6.94 -10.84 4.47
C ILE A 151 5.67 -10.89 3.62
N VAL A 152 5.79 -10.49 2.36
CA VAL A 152 4.64 -10.20 1.50
C VAL A 152 4.53 -11.27 0.43
N GLY A 153 3.34 -11.86 0.27
CA GLY A 153 3.06 -12.76 -0.84
C GLY A 153 2.90 -12.00 -2.16
N LYS A 154 3.25 -12.63 -3.30
CA LYS A 154 3.07 -12.05 -4.64
C LYS A 154 1.67 -11.45 -4.85
N HIS A 155 0.65 -12.06 -4.25
CA HIS A 155 -0.74 -11.70 -4.48
C HIS A 155 -1.39 -10.91 -3.32
N TYR A 156 -0.60 -10.23 -2.49
CA TYR A 156 -1.10 -9.54 -1.30
C TYR A 156 -2.11 -8.44 -1.63
N VAL A 157 -1.82 -7.51 -2.54
CA VAL A 157 -2.72 -6.39 -2.89
C VAL A 157 -3.50 -6.67 -4.18
N THR A 158 -2.82 -7.20 -5.20
CA THR A 158 -3.43 -7.56 -6.50
C THR A 158 -2.83 -8.85 -7.04
N SER A 159 -2.94 -9.13 -8.35
CA SER A 159 -2.26 -10.27 -8.97
C SER A 159 -0.74 -10.20 -8.86
N GLU A 160 -0.15 -9.01 -8.77
CA GLU A 160 1.27 -8.84 -8.50
C GLU A 160 1.42 -7.71 -7.49
N SER A 161 2.20 -7.90 -6.43
CA SER A 161 2.36 -6.91 -5.37
C SER A 161 3.84 -6.64 -5.18
N TYR A 162 4.26 -5.42 -5.50
CA TYR A 162 5.62 -4.94 -5.32
C TYR A 162 5.78 -4.43 -3.89
N ALA A 163 6.80 -4.95 -3.20
CA ALA A 163 7.16 -4.61 -1.85
C ALA A 163 8.33 -3.61 -1.85
N PHE A 164 8.10 -2.48 -1.18
CA PHE A 164 9.03 -1.38 -0.97
C PHE A 164 9.28 -1.25 0.54
N PRO A 165 10.29 -1.94 1.09
CA PRO A 165 10.60 -1.82 2.51
C PRO A 165 11.08 -0.39 2.81
N LEU A 166 10.64 0.18 3.92
CA LEU A 166 11.06 1.52 4.35
C LEU A 166 12.54 1.55 4.68
N TYR A 167 13.04 0.50 5.34
CA TYR A 167 14.43 0.37 5.74
C TYR A 167 15.14 -0.79 5.05
N LEU A 168 16.45 -0.64 4.88
CA LEU A 168 17.39 -1.70 4.48
C LEU A 168 18.28 -2.06 5.67
N TYR A 169 18.52 -3.36 5.83
CA TYR A 169 19.37 -3.94 6.88
C TYR A 169 20.60 -4.55 6.22
N THR A 170 21.75 -3.91 6.39
CA THR A 170 23.03 -4.40 5.86
C THR A 170 23.92 -4.86 6.99
N LYS A 171 24.54 -6.04 6.85
CA LYS A 171 25.53 -6.51 7.84
C LYS A 171 26.70 -5.51 7.91
N LYS A 172 27.17 -5.19 9.12
CA LYS A 172 28.44 -4.48 9.29
C LYS A 172 29.56 -5.32 8.67
N GLU A 173 30.40 -4.71 7.84
CA GLU A 173 31.67 -5.32 7.47
C GLU A 173 32.52 -5.41 8.75
N GLU A 174 32.87 -6.63 9.16
CA GLU A 174 33.93 -6.80 10.14
C GLU A 174 35.23 -6.29 9.49
N ASN A 175 35.79 -5.22 10.03
CA ASN A 175 37.15 -4.82 9.67
C ASN A 175 38.09 -5.95 10.11
N LEU A 176 38.44 -6.87 9.20
CA LEU A 176 39.40 -7.96 9.43
C LEU A 176 40.81 -7.49 9.85
N PHE A 177 41.06 -6.17 9.89
CA PHE A 177 42.35 -5.57 10.23
C PHE A 177 42.35 -4.68 11.48
N SER A 178 41.25 -4.59 12.25
CA SER A 178 41.28 -3.88 13.54
C SER A 178 41.74 -4.82 14.66
N ASN A 179 43.05 -4.81 14.94
CA ASN A 179 43.67 -5.46 16.10
C ASN A 179 43.33 -4.75 17.42
N ASN A 180 42.06 -4.72 17.82
CA ASN A 180 41.68 -4.41 19.20
C ASN A 180 40.81 -5.53 19.74
N SER A 181 41.45 -6.42 20.50
CA SER A 181 40.82 -7.46 21.28
C SER A 181 40.15 -6.85 22.50
N GLU A 182 38.98 -6.25 22.31
CA GLU A 182 38.01 -6.07 23.39
C GLU A 182 36.61 -6.45 22.87
N ILE A 183 35.94 -7.21 23.72
CA ILE A 183 34.71 -7.97 23.48
C ILE A 183 33.61 -7.05 22.93
N SER A 184 33.15 -7.32 21.71
CA SER A 184 31.78 -6.98 21.30
C SER A 184 31.13 -8.22 20.69
N SER A 185 30.32 -8.87 21.52
CA SER A 185 29.32 -9.84 21.10
C SER A 185 28.30 -9.17 20.17
N GLU A 186 27.94 -9.89 19.11
CA GLU A 186 26.89 -9.65 18.10
C GLU A 186 27.24 -8.73 16.92
N GLY A 187 27.39 -9.34 15.75
CA GLY A 187 27.45 -8.67 14.46
C GLY A 187 26.18 -7.87 14.22
N GLY A 188 26.22 -6.57 14.51
CA GLY A 188 25.09 -5.68 14.30
C GLY A 188 24.85 -5.40 12.82
N GLU A 189 23.59 -5.25 12.44
CA GLU A 189 23.18 -4.71 11.15
C GLU A 189 23.07 -3.18 11.21
N ILE A 190 23.22 -2.52 10.06
CA ILE A 190 22.98 -1.09 9.89
C ILE A 190 21.60 -0.93 9.25
N LYS A 191 20.70 -0.23 9.94
CA LYS A 191 19.37 0.17 9.45
C LYS A 191 19.50 1.50 8.69
N THR A 192 19.16 1.52 7.40
CA THR A 192 19.22 2.73 6.55
C THR A 192 17.94 2.91 5.76
N PRO A 193 17.43 4.14 5.54
CA PRO A 193 16.26 4.35 4.69
C PRO A 193 16.48 3.88 3.26
N ASN A 194 15.49 3.18 2.69
CA ASN A 194 15.50 2.67 1.32
C ASN A 194 15.18 3.77 0.29
N PHE A 195 15.74 4.96 0.43
CA PHE A 195 15.45 6.11 -0.43
C PHE A 195 16.65 6.52 -1.30
N ASN A 196 16.36 6.94 -2.53
CA ASN A 196 17.33 7.49 -3.45
C ASN A 196 17.63 8.95 -3.09
N MET A 197 18.83 9.21 -2.55
CA MET A 197 19.20 10.52 -2.01
C MET A 197 19.27 11.65 -3.06
N GLU A 198 19.43 11.32 -4.35
CA GLU A 198 19.37 12.32 -5.42
C GLU A 198 17.93 12.85 -5.59
N ILE A 199 16.94 11.97 -5.44
CA ILE A 199 15.52 12.36 -5.49
C ILE A 199 15.12 13.05 -4.20
N ILE A 200 15.61 12.58 -3.05
CA ILE A 200 15.37 13.25 -1.76
C ILE A 200 15.86 14.70 -1.83
N SER A 201 17.04 14.97 -2.37
CA SER A 201 17.54 16.34 -2.54
C SER A 201 16.59 17.23 -3.35
N LYS A 202 15.93 16.68 -4.38
CA LYS A 202 14.93 17.42 -5.18
C LYS A 202 13.61 17.61 -4.43
N ILE A 203 13.21 16.64 -3.61
CA ILE A 203 12.04 16.76 -2.73
C ILE A 203 12.30 17.85 -1.68
N GLU A 204 13.49 17.89 -1.08
CA GLU A 204 13.89 18.95 -0.14
C GLU A 204 13.80 20.33 -0.78
N GLU A 205 14.25 20.47 -2.03
CA GLU A 205 14.16 21.72 -2.79
C GLU A 205 12.70 22.15 -3.02
N LYS A 206 11.84 21.23 -3.48
CA LYS A 206 10.42 21.50 -3.71
C LYS A 206 9.66 21.87 -2.43
N LEU A 207 9.91 21.16 -1.33
CA LEU A 207 9.23 21.40 -0.05
C LEU A 207 9.86 22.56 0.74
N GLY A 208 11.12 22.91 0.47
CA GLY A 208 11.89 23.89 1.23
C GLY A 208 12.20 23.46 2.68
N ILE A 209 12.22 22.15 2.97
CA ILE A 209 12.59 21.54 4.26
C ILE A 209 13.61 20.42 4.03
N ARG A 210 14.44 20.14 5.03
CA ARG A 210 15.49 19.10 4.91
C ARG A 210 15.01 17.75 5.41
N ALA A 211 15.53 16.68 4.83
CA ALA A 211 15.39 15.32 5.33
C ALA A 211 16.32 15.12 6.54
N ASP A 212 15.79 14.59 7.63
CA ASP A 212 16.60 14.13 8.77
C ASP A 212 16.59 12.60 8.81
N PHE A 213 17.46 12.01 8.01
CA PHE A 213 17.59 10.55 7.85
C PHE A 213 18.74 9.98 8.67
N ILE A 214 19.20 10.72 9.68
CA ILE A 214 20.31 10.30 10.54
C ILE A 214 19.86 9.07 11.34
N PRO A 215 20.58 7.94 11.29
CA PRO A 215 20.24 6.77 12.11
C PRO A 215 20.25 7.11 13.61
N ASP A 216 19.32 6.56 14.39
CA ASP A 216 19.21 6.82 15.84
C ASP A 216 20.50 6.54 16.61
N SER A 217 21.29 5.56 16.17
CA SER A 217 22.61 5.24 16.72
C SER A 217 23.63 6.38 16.55
N VAL A 218 23.56 7.10 15.43
CA VAL A 218 24.40 8.26 15.13
C VAL A 218 23.87 9.49 15.85
N ARG A 219 22.54 9.67 15.90
CA ARG A 219 21.88 10.77 16.62
C ARG A 219 22.19 10.73 18.12
N THR A 220 22.09 9.56 18.74
CA THR A 220 22.44 9.37 20.16
C THR A 220 23.91 9.71 20.40
N SER A 221 24.82 9.20 19.55
CA SER A 221 26.25 9.51 19.65
C SER A 221 26.54 11.00 19.46
N PHE A 222 25.86 11.67 18.53
CA PHE A 222 25.99 13.09 18.26
C PHE A 222 25.42 13.97 19.40
N MET A 223 24.28 13.58 19.99
CA MET A 223 23.68 14.26 21.15
C MET A 223 24.51 14.08 22.42
N LEU A 224 25.26 12.98 22.54
CA LEU A 224 26.19 12.73 23.65
C LEU A 224 27.54 13.44 23.48
N MET A 225 27.85 14.02 22.31
CA MET A 225 29.08 14.80 22.11
C MET A 225 29.03 16.12 22.88
N PRO A 226 30.17 16.60 23.42
CA PRO A 226 30.29 17.93 24.01
C PRO A 226 29.82 19.04 23.05
N GLU A 227 29.18 20.07 23.59
CA GLU A 227 28.54 21.14 22.81
C GLU A 227 29.51 21.88 21.89
N ASP A 228 30.73 22.09 22.35
CA ASP A 228 31.87 22.66 21.61
C ASP A 228 32.31 21.79 20.42
N VAL A 229 32.14 20.47 20.50
CA VAL A 229 32.43 19.53 19.40
C VAL A 229 31.30 19.54 18.37
N ARG A 230 30.04 19.66 18.81
CA ARG A 230 28.87 19.77 17.91
C ARG A 230 28.93 21.03 17.04
N VAL A 231 29.40 22.14 17.62
CA VAL A 231 29.54 23.44 16.92
C VAL A 231 30.61 23.38 15.82
N GLY A 232 31.63 22.52 15.93
CA GLY A 232 32.67 22.36 14.91
C GLY A 232 32.18 21.78 13.57
N PHE A 233 31.11 20.97 13.58
CA PHE A 233 30.47 20.42 12.38
C PHE A 233 29.43 21.37 11.76
N MET A 234 28.89 22.31 12.56
CA MET A 234 27.99 23.36 12.12
C MET A 234 28.77 24.66 11.91
N SER A 235 29.59 24.71 10.87
CA SER A 235 30.25 25.96 10.48
C SER A 235 29.25 26.92 9.80
N ALA A 236 28.36 27.53 10.59
CA ALA A 236 27.71 28.80 10.28
C ALA A 236 27.35 29.55 11.59
N PRO A 237 27.83 30.79 11.77
CA PRO A 237 27.75 31.49 13.05
C PRO A 237 26.37 32.13 13.29
N SER A 238 25.97 32.17 14.57
CA SER A 238 25.06 33.17 15.15
C SER A 238 23.69 33.34 14.48
N VAL A 239 22.87 32.28 14.47
CA VAL A 239 21.41 32.43 14.46
C VAL A 239 20.90 31.64 15.66
N MET A 240 19.93 32.19 16.41
CA MET A 240 19.15 31.43 17.40
C MET A 240 18.78 30.05 16.84
N PRO A 241 18.54 29.00 17.67
CA PRO A 241 18.08 27.71 17.17
C PRO A 241 16.69 27.92 16.56
N THR A 242 16.68 28.36 15.31
CA THR A 242 15.53 28.28 14.43
C THR A 242 15.37 26.79 14.29
N ILE A 243 14.31 26.24 14.91
CA ILE A 243 13.96 24.83 14.74
C ILE A 243 13.92 24.61 13.23
N ILE A 244 14.95 23.96 12.69
CA ILE A 244 15.00 23.62 11.28
C ILE A 244 13.92 22.57 11.14
N LEU A 245 12.80 22.94 10.51
CA LEU A 245 11.74 21.99 10.21
C LEU A 245 12.33 20.94 9.25
N THR A 246 12.42 19.71 9.73
CA THR A 246 12.88 18.55 8.97
C THR A 246 11.80 17.49 8.89
N PHE A 247 11.94 16.54 7.96
CA PHE A 247 11.06 15.39 7.85
C PHE A 247 11.85 14.08 7.98
N SER A 248 11.26 13.08 8.65
CA SER A 248 11.84 11.76 8.83
C SER A 248 11.56 10.84 7.64
N PRO A 249 12.18 9.65 7.57
CA PRO A 249 11.83 8.63 6.59
C PRO A 249 10.35 8.24 6.63
N GLU A 250 9.78 8.11 7.83
CA GLU A 250 8.35 7.83 8.06
C GLU A 250 7.48 8.96 7.52
N ASN A 251 7.85 10.23 7.74
CA ASN A 251 7.04 11.34 7.22
C ASN A 251 6.91 11.30 5.69
N LEU A 252 8.02 11.01 4.99
CA LEU A 252 7.99 10.84 3.54
C LEU A 252 7.16 9.62 3.13
N PHE A 253 7.34 8.48 3.82
CA PHE A 253 6.60 7.26 3.56
C PHE A 253 5.09 7.46 3.74
N ASP A 254 4.70 8.09 4.84
CA ASP A 254 3.31 8.33 5.21
C ASP A 254 2.67 9.38 4.29
N TYR A 255 3.39 10.42 3.89
CA TYR A 255 2.94 11.35 2.84
C TYR A 255 2.64 10.61 1.52
N ILE A 256 3.57 9.78 1.05
CA ILE A 256 3.36 8.95 -0.15
C ILE A 256 2.12 8.07 0.03
N TYR A 257 1.96 7.48 1.22
CA TYR A 257 0.84 6.60 1.52
C TYR A 257 -0.51 7.31 1.48
N ALA A 258 -0.59 8.53 2.02
CA ALA A 258 -1.78 9.36 1.97
C ALA A 258 -2.14 9.77 0.53
N VAL A 259 -1.15 10.21 -0.28
CA VAL A 259 -1.40 10.55 -1.69
C VAL A 259 -1.98 9.37 -2.46
N LEU A 260 -1.44 8.16 -2.26
CA LEU A 260 -1.95 6.95 -2.91
C LEU A 260 -3.37 6.57 -2.49
N HIS A 261 -3.82 7.02 -1.31
CA HIS A 261 -5.19 6.83 -0.83
C HIS A 261 -6.15 7.92 -1.31
N SER A 262 -5.66 9.02 -1.87
CA SER A 262 -6.53 10.04 -2.44
C SER A 262 -7.32 9.50 -3.65
N LYS A 263 -8.65 9.60 -3.59
CA LYS A 263 -9.58 9.33 -4.68
C LYS A 263 -9.35 10.31 -5.83
N ASN A 264 -9.19 11.61 -5.54
CA ASN A 264 -8.96 12.62 -6.58
C ASN A 264 -7.64 12.39 -7.33
N TYR A 265 -6.55 12.08 -6.63
CA TYR A 265 -5.27 11.70 -7.28
C TYR A 265 -5.45 10.49 -8.20
N ARG A 266 -6.08 9.43 -7.69
CA ARG A 266 -6.29 8.19 -8.44
C ARG A 266 -7.15 8.40 -9.67
N GLU A 267 -8.25 9.14 -9.58
CA GLU A 267 -9.12 9.42 -10.72
C GLU A 267 -8.49 10.35 -11.75
N THR A 268 -7.79 11.40 -11.30
CA THR A 268 -7.14 12.39 -12.17
C THR A 268 -6.05 11.76 -13.03
N TYR A 269 -5.29 10.82 -12.46
CA TYR A 269 -4.15 10.20 -13.14
C TYR A 269 -4.36 8.73 -13.51
N LYS A 270 -5.61 8.24 -13.49
CA LYS A 270 -5.93 6.83 -13.73
C LYS A 270 -5.34 6.27 -15.02
N GLU A 271 -5.20 7.07 -16.07
CA GLU A 271 -4.65 6.61 -17.34
C GLU A 271 -3.15 6.31 -17.25
N PHE A 272 -2.42 7.03 -16.41
CA PHE A 272 -0.99 6.77 -16.12
C PHE A 272 -0.81 5.67 -15.08
N LEU A 273 -1.66 5.64 -14.05
CA LEU A 273 -1.62 4.63 -12.98
C LEU A 273 -1.95 3.21 -13.48
N LYS A 274 -2.59 3.09 -14.65
CA LYS A 274 -2.87 1.80 -15.31
C LYS A 274 -1.68 1.23 -16.09
N ILE A 275 -0.64 2.02 -16.34
CA ILE A 275 0.45 1.64 -17.25
C ILE A 275 1.82 1.62 -16.59
N ASP A 276 2.02 2.40 -15.52
CA ASP A 276 3.30 2.53 -14.84
C ASP A 276 3.12 2.80 -13.33
N PHE A 277 4.22 2.86 -12.59
CA PHE A 277 4.21 3.20 -11.18
C PHE A 277 3.68 4.62 -10.93
N PRO A 278 3.02 4.86 -9.78
CA PRO A 278 2.55 6.18 -9.41
C PRO A 278 3.69 7.19 -9.31
N LYS A 279 3.45 8.41 -9.80
CA LYS A 279 4.32 9.58 -9.59
C LYS A 279 3.72 10.48 -8.51
N ILE A 280 4.48 10.74 -7.46
CA ILE A 280 4.03 11.49 -6.29
C ILE A 280 4.38 12.97 -6.45
N PRO A 281 3.40 13.88 -6.38
CA PRO A 281 3.65 15.32 -6.45
C PRO A 281 4.25 15.83 -5.13
N PHE A 282 5.15 16.80 -5.23
CA PHE A 282 5.76 17.48 -4.07
C PHE A 282 5.70 19.01 -4.17
N ASP A 283 4.96 19.54 -5.15
CA ASP A 283 4.66 20.98 -5.27
C ASP A 283 3.51 21.34 -4.32
N VAL A 284 3.76 21.14 -3.02
CA VAL A 284 2.83 21.36 -1.91
C VAL A 284 3.48 22.21 -0.83
N SER A 285 2.67 22.88 0.00
CA SER A 285 3.22 23.58 1.16
C SER A 285 3.76 22.60 2.20
N LYS A 286 4.68 23.08 3.04
CA LYS A 286 5.23 22.32 4.18
C LYS A 286 4.12 21.82 5.10
N ASP A 287 3.16 22.70 5.40
CA ASP A 287 2.04 22.39 6.27
C ASP A 287 1.19 21.26 5.68
N LEU A 288 0.85 21.35 4.38
CA LEU A 288 0.09 20.29 3.70
C LEU A 288 0.87 18.97 3.65
N PHE A 289 2.19 19.00 3.46
CA PHE A 289 3.02 17.80 3.53
C PHE A 289 2.92 17.10 4.89
N PHE A 290 3.02 17.83 6.00
CA PHE A 290 2.92 17.26 7.34
C PHE A 290 1.50 16.84 7.70
N GLU A 291 0.47 17.60 7.32
CA GLU A 291 -0.93 17.19 7.52
C GLU A 291 -1.24 15.88 6.77
N MET A 292 -0.82 15.79 5.50
CA MET A 292 -0.95 14.55 4.72
C MET A 292 -0.13 13.41 5.30
N SER A 293 1.10 13.68 5.77
CA SER A 293 1.91 12.68 6.48
C SER A 293 1.20 12.17 7.74
N HIS A 294 0.52 13.02 8.50
CA HIS A 294 -0.19 12.60 9.71
C HIS A 294 -1.38 11.69 9.38
N LEU A 295 -2.18 12.03 8.36
CA LEU A 295 -3.26 11.15 7.89
C LEU A 295 -2.71 9.83 7.32
N GLY A 296 -1.55 9.88 6.67
CA GLY A 296 -0.83 8.70 6.19
C GLY A 296 -0.35 7.78 7.31
N GLU A 297 0.18 8.35 8.39
CA GLU A 297 0.59 7.64 9.60
C GLU A 297 -0.62 6.96 10.26
N GLU A 298 -1.73 7.68 10.37
CA GLU A 298 -2.97 7.13 10.91
C GLU A 298 -3.46 5.94 10.06
N LEU A 299 -3.52 6.10 8.73
CA LEU A 299 -3.85 5.00 7.80
C LEU A 299 -2.90 3.82 7.97
N ARG A 300 -1.59 4.07 8.01
CA ARG A 300 -0.56 3.04 8.18
C ARG A 300 -0.81 2.25 9.47
N SER A 301 -1.06 2.94 10.59
CA SER A 301 -1.28 2.29 11.88
C SER A 301 -2.50 1.35 11.89
N TYR A 302 -3.61 1.75 11.26
CA TYR A 302 -4.79 0.88 11.10
C TYR A 302 -4.49 -0.30 10.17
N HIS A 303 -3.78 -0.06 9.07
CA HIS A 303 -3.48 -1.08 8.08
C HIS A 303 -2.42 -2.10 8.54
N LEU A 304 -1.55 -1.73 9.48
CA LEU A 304 -0.66 -2.63 10.22
C LEU A 304 -1.34 -3.38 11.37
N MET A 305 -2.60 -3.04 11.69
CA MET A 305 -3.33 -3.56 12.86
C MET A 305 -2.70 -3.19 14.21
N GLU A 306 -2.01 -2.05 14.26
CA GLU A 306 -1.25 -1.56 15.43
C GLU A 306 -1.89 -0.34 16.11
N ASN A 307 -2.89 0.27 15.48
CA ASN A 307 -3.57 1.44 16.05
C ASN A 307 -4.20 1.13 17.41
N GLU A 308 -3.97 2.00 18.40
CA GLU A 308 -4.45 1.84 19.78
C GLU A 308 -5.98 1.80 19.90
N ASN A 309 -6.71 2.32 18.91
CA ASN A 309 -8.16 2.28 18.88
C ASN A 309 -8.72 0.91 18.48
N LEU A 310 -7.89 -0.06 18.05
CA LEU A 310 -8.31 -1.43 17.69
C LEU A 310 -8.54 -2.33 18.92
N ILE A 311 -9.36 -1.83 19.85
CA ILE A 311 -9.74 -2.50 21.09
C ILE A 311 -11.25 -2.75 21.16
N PRO A 312 -11.71 -3.82 21.84
CA PRO A 312 -13.11 -4.26 21.78
C PRO A 312 -14.16 -3.17 22.08
N LYS A 313 -13.85 -2.24 22.98
CA LYS A 313 -14.76 -1.14 23.35
C LYS A 313 -15.07 -0.17 22.19
N ASN A 314 -14.19 -0.11 21.18
CA ASN A 314 -14.30 0.79 20.03
C ASN A 314 -14.87 0.08 18.79
N PHE A 315 -15.08 -1.24 18.85
CA PHE A 315 -15.60 -1.98 17.70
C PHE A 315 -17.02 -1.54 17.39
N ILE A 316 -17.28 -1.27 16.11
CA ILE A 316 -18.64 -0.98 15.62
C ILE A 316 -19.47 -2.25 15.46
N THR A 317 -18.81 -3.42 15.37
CA THR A 317 -19.45 -4.71 15.25
C THR A 317 -19.96 -5.22 16.58
N LYS A 318 -21.17 -5.76 16.59
CA LYS A 318 -21.67 -6.57 17.71
C LYS A 318 -21.91 -8.00 17.24
N TYR A 319 -21.42 -8.95 18.03
CA TYR A 319 -21.55 -10.39 17.78
C TYR A 319 -22.17 -11.05 19.02
N GLU A 320 -23.50 -10.99 19.11
CA GLU A 320 -24.25 -11.25 20.35
C GLU A 320 -25.05 -12.57 20.32
N ILE A 321 -25.14 -13.22 19.15
CA ILE A 321 -25.94 -14.43 18.98
C ILE A 321 -25.08 -15.67 19.23
N ASP A 322 -25.40 -16.39 20.30
CA ASP A 322 -24.76 -17.67 20.64
C ASP A 322 -25.01 -18.73 19.54
N GLY A 323 -24.02 -19.60 19.34
CA GLY A 323 -24.06 -20.67 18.34
C GLY A 323 -22.71 -21.36 18.19
N ASP A 324 -22.57 -22.19 17.16
CA ASP A 324 -21.36 -22.97 16.92
C ASP A 324 -20.24 -22.17 16.20
N ASN A 325 -20.55 -20.96 15.74
CA ASN A 325 -19.67 -20.09 14.95
C ASN A 325 -19.22 -20.69 13.61
N LEU A 326 -19.94 -21.68 13.08
CA LEU A 326 -19.64 -22.29 11.80
C LEU A 326 -19.93 -21.29 10.67
N VAL A 327 -18.93 -21.01 9.83
CA VAL A 327 -19.11 -20.20 8.64
C VAL A 327 -19.67 -21.08 7.51
N GLU A 328 -20.92 -20.86 7.12
CA GLU A 328 -21.60 -21.62 6.08
C GLU A 328 -22.01 -20.71 4.92
N LYS A 329 -22.65 -19.60 5.28
CA LYS A 329 -23.31 -18.70 4.34
C LYS A 329 -23.00 -17.26 4.70
N VAL A 330 -21.99 -16.75 4.00
CA VAL A 330 -21.55 -15.36 4.12
C VAL A 330 -22.47 -14.46 3.29
N GLY A 331 -23.12 -13.48 3.93
CA GLY A 331 -23.99 -12.52 3.25
C GLY A 331 -24.25 -11.28 4.10
N TYR A 332 -24.68 -10.20 3.44
CA TYR A 332 -25.02 -8.94 4.10
C TYR A 332 -26.53 -8.67 3.96
N LYS A 333 -27.15 -8.20 5.03
CA LYS A 333 -28.54 -7.71 5.02
C LYS A 333 -28.59 -6.34 5.67
N GLU A 334 -29.13 -5.37 4.95
CA GLU A 334 -29.40 -4.04 5.52
C GLU A 334 -30.46 -4.12 6.62
N SER A 335 -30.32 -3.28 7.64
CA SER A 335 -31.28 -3.18 8.73
C SER A 335 -32.47 -2.32 8.29
N PRO A 336 -33.72 -2.82 8.30
CA PRO A 336 -34.90 -2.03 7.92
C PRO A 336 -35.18 -0.88 8.90
N ASP A 337 -34.79 -1.05 10.17
CA ASP A 337 -35.24 -0.21 11.29
C ASP A 337 -34.16 0.75 11.83
N SER A 338 -33.00 0.89 11.17
CA SER A 338 -32.01 1.87 11.59
C SER A 338 -32.40 3.26 11.07
N ILE A 339 -32.72 4.16 12.00
CA ILE A 339 -32.96 5.59 11.75
C ILE A 339 -31.75 6.24 11.02
N GLU A 340 -30.56 5.64 11.12
CA GLU A 340 -29.44 5.80 10.19
C GLU A 340 -29.56 4.82 9.02
N SER A 341 -30.07 5.29 7.89
CA SER A 341 -30.13 4.54 6.63
C SER A 341 -28.71 4.19 6.16
N GLY A 342 -28.26 2.94 6.36
CA GLY A 342 -26.98 2.47 5.83
C GLY A 342 -26.24 1.41 6.65
N LEU A 343 -26.76 1.01 7.82
CA LEU A 343 -26.21 -0.09 8.61
C LEU A 343 -26.88 -1.43 8.27
N GLY A 344 -26.14 -2.52 8.49
CA GLY A 344 -26.61 -3.87 8.26
C GLY A 344 -25.83 -4.90 9.05
N SER A 345 -26.14 -6.16 8.77
CA SER A 345 -25.59 -7.32 9.44
C SER A 345 -24.90 -8.26 8.46
N ILE A 346 -23.69 -8.69 8.80
CA ILE A 346 -22.91 -9.69 8.06
C ILE A 346 -23.16 -11.06 8.70
N TYR A 347 -23.96 -11.86 8.03
CA TYR A 347 -24.24 -13.24 8.41
C TYR A 347 -23.07 -14.15 8.07
N ILE A 348 -22.75 -15.07 8.98
CA ILE A 348 -21.81 -16.17 8.74
C ILE A 348 -22.53 -17.50 8.51
N ASN A 349 -23.75 -17.64 9.04
CA ASN A 349 -24.70 -18.73 8.82
C ASN A 349 -26.12 -18.17 8.93
N ASP A 350 -27.15 -19.01 9.01
CA ASP A 350 -28.54 -18.55 9.05
C ASP A 350 -28.94 -17.87 10.38
N ILE A 351 -28.14 -18.02 11.44
CA ILE A 351 -28.46 -17.58 12.81
C ILE A 351 -27.52 -16.45 13.28
N GLN A 352 -26.20 -16.62 13.10
CA GLN A 352 -25.17 -15.76 13.67
C GLN A 352 -24.66 -14.72 12.67
N TYR A 353 -24.45 -13.50 13.16
CA TYR A 353 -24.03 -12.36 12.36
C TYR A 353 -23.27 -11.31 13.18
N PHE A 354 -22.47 -10.50 12.47
CA PHE A 354 -21.90 -9.26 12.97
C PHE A 354 -22.83 -8.11 12.60
N SER A 355 -23.44 -7.42 13.56
CA SER A 355 -24.32 -6.27 13.33
C SER A 355 -23.58 -4.94 13.44
N GLY A 356 -24.22 -3.84 13.02
CA GLY A 356 -23.64 -2.49 13.12
C GLY A 356 -22.66 -2.15 11.99
N VAL A 357 -22.72 -2.86 10.86
CA VAL A 357 -21.74 -2.69 9.78
C VAL A 357 -22.31 -1.81 8.65
N PRO A 358 -21.67 -0.68 8.31
CA PRO A 358 -22.06 0.13 7.15
C PRO A 358 -21.91 -0.64 5.83
N ALA A 359 -22.84 -0.42 4.89
CA ALA A 359 -22.79 -1.02 3.56
C ALA A 359 -21.49 -0.65 2.82
N THR A 360 -21.02 0.59 2.98
CA THR A 360 -19.75 1.07 2.40
C THR A 360 -18.54 0.27 2.86
N VAL A 361 -18.53 -0.23 4.10
CA VAL A 361 -17.47 -1.09 4.63
C VAL A 361 -17.56 -2.50 4.04
N TRP A 362 -18.76 -3.04 3.92
CA TRP A 362 -19.00 -4.35 3.30
C TRP A 362 -18.60 -4.39 1.81
N GLU A 363 -18.79 -3.28 1.11
CA GLU A 363 -18.51 -3.14 -0.31
C GLU A 363 -17.08 -2.66 -0.61
N PHE A 364 -16.32 -2.24 0.40
CA PHE A 364 -15.00 -1.64 0.21
C PHE A 364 -14.01 -2.59 -0.49
N TYR A 365 -13.30 -2.06 -1.49
CA TYR A 365 -12.29 -2.78 -2.27
C TYR A 365 -10.89 -2.30 -1.94
N ILE A 366 -9.97 -3.27 -1.82
CA ILE A 366 -8.52 -3.05 -1.93
C ILE A 366 -8.07 -3.87 -3.14
N GLY A 367 -7.75 -3.19 -4.25
CA GLY A 367 -7.54 -3.89 -5.51
C GLY A 367 -8.82 -4.58 -5.99
N GLY A 368 -8.68 -5.84 -6.39
CA GLY A 368 -9.83 -6.69 -6.74
C GLY A 368 -10.42 -7.44 -5.54
N TYR A 369 -9.99 -7.14 -4.31
CA TYR A 369 -10.30 -7.89 -3.11
C TYR A 369 -11.25 -7.09 -2.21
N GLN A 370 -12.33 -7.70 -1.74
CA GLN A 370 -13.24 -7.12 -0.73
C GLN A 370 -12.96 -7.76 0.63
N PRO A 371 -12.19 -7.11 1.53
CA PRO A 371 -11.67 -7.78 2.70
C PRO A 371 -12.74 -8.32 3.65
N ALA A 372 -13.79 -7.52 3.91
CA ALA A 372 -14.92 -7.93 4.75
C ALA A 372 -15.59 -9.20 4.22
N GLN A 373 -15.77 -9.33 2.90
CA GLN A 373 -16.43 -10.50 2.34
C GLN A 373 -15.51 -11.71 2.26
N LYS A 374 -14.30 -11.50 1.72
CA LYS A 374 -13.44 -12.58 1.26
C LYS A 374 -12.78 -13.31 2.43
N TRP A 375 -12.43 -12.61 3.50
CA TRP A 375 -11.88 -13.20 4.71
C TRP A 375 -12.80 -14.27 5.33
N LEU A 376 -14.11 -13.99 5.39
CA LEU A 376 -15.13 -14.96 5.84
C LEU A 376 -15.36 -16.06 4.80
N LYS A 377 -15.45 -15.72 3.51
CA LYS A 377 -15.66 -16.71 2.43
C LYS A 377 -14.57 -17.79 2.41
N ASP A 378 -13.32 -17.41 2.70
CA ASP A 378 -12.18 -18.33 2.74
C ASP A 378 -12.13 -19.19 4.02
N ARG A 379 -13.01 -18.90 4.98
CA ARG A 379 -13.22 -19.68 6.22
C ARG A 379 -14.49 -20.52 6.21
N LYS A 380 -15.19 -20.63 5.07
CA LYS A 380 -16.34 -21.53 4.93
C LYS A 380 -16.01 -22.97 5.33
N GLY A 381 -16.89 -23.59 6.11
CA GLY A 381 -16.71 -24.92 6.69
C GLY A 381 -15.81 -24.95 7.92
N ARG A 382 -15.51 -23.79 8.53
CA ARG A 382 -14.72 -23.68 9.76
C ARG A 382 -15.48 -22.91 10.83
N ASN A 383 -15.27 -23.27 12.08
CA ASN A 383 -15.75 -22.52 13.23
C ASN A 383 -14.81 -21.36 13.51
N LEU A 384 -15.36 -20.15 13.69
CA LEU A 384 -14.59 -19.01 14.18
C LEU A 384 -14.35 -19.15 15.68
N ASN A 385 -13.09 -19.04 16.09
CA ASN A 385 -12.75 -18.93 17.51
C ASN A 385 -12.85 -17.47 17.99
N TYR A 386 -12.58 -17.23 19.28
CA TYR A 386 -12.64 -15.89 19.85
C TYR A 386 -11.68 -14.90 19.17
N GLU A 387 -10.45 -15.30 18.88
CA GLU A 387 -9.46 -14.47 18.16
C GLU A 387 -9.89 -14.17 16.73
N ASP A 388 -10.54 -15.13 16.04
CA ASP A 388 -11.11 -14.91 14.71
C ASP A 388 -12.21 -13.83 14.74
N ILE A 389 -13.10 -13.89 15.74
CA ILE A 389 -14.20 -12.91 15.91
C ILE A 389 -13.64 -11.51 16.22
N LEU A 390 -12.62 -11.42 17.09
CA LEU A 390 -11.94 -10.17 17.38
C LEU A 390 -11.20 -9.63 16.17
N HIS A 391 -10.43 -10.47 15.47
CA HIS A 391 -9.68 -10.09 14.27
C HIS A 391 -10.63 -9.58 13.19
N TYR A 392 -11.74 -10.28 12.94
CA TYR A 392 -12.72 -9.83 11.97
C TYR A 392 -13.35 -8.47 12.35
N SER A 393 -13.64 -8.26 13.63
CA SER A 393 -14.12 -6.96 14.13
C SER A 393 -13.09 -5.83 13.92
N LYS A 394 -11.79 -6.12 14.10
CA LYS A 394 -10.71 -5.19 13.75
C LYS A 394 -10.68 -4.87 12.27
N ILE A 395 -10.84 -5.85 11.38
CA ILE A 395 -10.91 -5.61 9.93
C ILE A 395 -12.02 -4.61 9.61
N ILE A 396 -13.22 -4.81 10.17
CA ILE A 396 -14.36 -3.91 9.93
C ILE A 396 -14.07 -2.49 10.44
N LEU A 397 -13.46 -2.35 11.62
CA LEU A 397 -13.07 -1.05 12.14
C LEU A 397 -11.98 -0.39 11.28
N CYS A 398 -10.93 -1.12 10.87
CA CYS A 398 -9.91 -0.60 9.99
C CYS A 398 -10.51 -0.04 8.70
N LEU A 399 -11.37 -0.80 8.01
CA LEU A 399 -12.00 -0.36 6.77
C LEU A 399 -12.87 0.89 6.95
N LYS A 400 -13.61 0.98 8.06
CA LYS A 400 -14.41 2.17 8.40
C LYS A 400 -13.52 3.39 8.58
N GLU A 401 -12.42 3.26 9.31
CA GLU A 401 -11.47 4.36 9.54
C GLU A 401 -10.68 4.70 8.27
N THR A 402 -10.36 3.73 7.42
CA THR A 402 -9.80 3.97 6.07
C THR A 402 -10.71 4.90 5.27
N ILE A 403 -12.02 4.64 5.26
CA ILE A 403 -13.00 5.48 4.54
C ILE A 403 -13.00 6.90 5.12
N ARG A 404 -13.05 7.05 6.45
CA ARG A 404 -13.02 8.37 7.10
C ARG A 404 -11.76 9.15 6.73
N ILE A 405 -10.59 8.54 6.88
CA ILE A 405 -9.31 9.22 6.65
C ILE A 405 -9.14 9.56 5.16
N MET A 406 -9.58 8.68 4.25
CA MET A 406 -9.64 9.01 2.82
C MET A 406 -10.50 10.25 2.56
N ASP A 407 -11.66 10.38 3.21
CA ASP A 407 -12.51 11.57 3.06
C ASP A 407 -11.90 12.83 3.71
N GLU A 408 -11.03 12.69 4.72
CA GLU A 408 -10.24 13.80 5.28
C GLU A 408 -9.11 14.24 4.35
N ILE A 409 -8.40 13.30 3.75
CA ILE A 409 -7.41 13.56 2.70
C ILE A 409 -8.06 14.37 1.57
N GLU A 410 -9.25 13.99 1.12
CA GLU A 410 -9.95 14.72 0.04
C GLU A 410 -10.34 16.16 0.41
N LYS A 411 -10.42 16.51 1.71
CA LYS A 411 -10.73 17.89 2.12
C LYS A 411 -9.51 18.80 1.95
N ILE A 412 -8.31 18.30 2.23
CA ILE A 412 -7.08 19.10 2.28
C ILE A 412 -6.23 18.97 1.02
N PHE A 413 -6.26 17.82 0.33
CA PHE A 413 -5.45 17.55 -0.85
C PHE A 413 -6.26 17.75 -2.12
N LYS A 414 -5.97 18.83 -2.84
CA LYS A 414 -6.61 19.19 -4.11
C LYS A 414 -5.59 19.08 -5.24
N ILE A 415 -5.97 18.41 -6.33
CA ILE A 415 -5.10 18.15 -7.47
C ILE A 415 -5.67 18.62 -8.79
#